data_AF-A0A971W1E6-F1
#
_entry.id   AF-A0A971W1E6-F1
#
_cell.length_a   1.000
_cell.length_b   1.000
_cell.length_c   1.000
_cell.angle_alpha   90.00
_cell.angle_beta   90.00
_cell.angle_gamma   90.00
#
_symmetry.space_group_name_H-M   'P 1'
#
loop_
_entity.id
_entity.type
_entity.pdbx_description
1 polymer ?
#
loop_
_entity_poly.entity_id
_entity_poly.type
_entity_poly.pdbx_seq_one_letter_code
_entity_poly.pdbx_strand_id
1 'polypeptide(L)'
;FMIGAVSIGMFGSRLAGTIIAVSHYLSAFLLGIIAAALIKGGSESKRHSFKPAGIRRALDAMLKKRRRDGRPFGVLMGDAVRESINTLFMVGGFIIMFSVVIQLFSITGALQFLSGPVEKLLGKTSLPHALVQPVLSGMLEITIGSKLISRVEALPFIYTVSAASLIIGWSGFSIHAQAISFISRTDLSPSLYMLSKLAHGVLCCITSFLMCRLFLAGKYMDASITGPSLLPSYGFLQNLLYSTKAFLAVAGSMLAIPLLGSLVSSVTGFYIKRS
;
A
#
# COMPACT_ATOMS: atom_id res chain seq x y z
N PHE A 1 -8.84 -0.46 2.58
CA PHE A 1 -8.04 -0.98 3.71
C PHE A 1 -7.41 0.15 4.54
N MET A 2 -6.41 0.90 4.03
CA MET A 2 -5.64 1.91 4.80
C MET A 2 -6.53 2.93 5.55
N ILE A 3 -7.41 3.63 4.85
CA ILE A 3 -8.25 4.69 5.43
C ILE A 3 -9.38 4.09 6.29
N GLY A 4 -10.14 3.15 5.75
CA GLY A 4 -11.32 2.60 6.42
C GLY A 4 -10.98 1.67 7.59
N ALA A 5 -10.30 0.55 7.32
CA ALA A 5 -10.08 -0.50 8.31
C ALA A 5 -9.00 -0.10 9.32
N VAL A 6 -7.80 0.25 8.85
CA VAL A 6 -6.67 0.57 9.75
C VAL A 6 -6.92 1.90 10.44
N SER A 7 -7.14 2.97 9.68
CA SER A 7 -7.10 4.30 10.28
C SER A 7 -8.38 4.66 11.03
N ILE A 8 -9.54 4.55 10.38
CA ILE A 8 -10.82 4.83 11.05
C ILE A 8 -11.20 3.69 11.99
N GLY A 9 -11.06 2.43 11.56
CA GLY A 9 -11.50 1.27 12.32
C GLY A 9 -10.59 0.90 13.50
N MET A 10 -9.27 0.87 13.32
CA MET A 10 -8.34 0.44 14.37
C MET A 10 -7.74 1.61 15.17
N PHE A 11 -7.33 2.68 14.48
CA PHE A 11 -6.77 3.88 15.12
C PHE A 11 -7.84 4.89 15.56
N GLY A 12 -9.07 4.80 15.07
CA GLY A 12 -10.10 5.79 15.34
C GLY A 12 -9.78 7.19 14.80
N SER A 13 -8.91 7.30 13.79
CA SER A 13 -8.35 8.58 13.32
C SER A 13 -8.38 8.72 11.81
N ARG A 14 -9.07 9.76 11.32
CA ARG A 14 -9.01 10.15 9.90
C ARG A 14 -7.63 10.69 9.51
N LEU A 15 -6.93 11.34 10.44
CA LEU A 15 -5.59 11.88 10.23
C LEU A 15 -4.56 10.76 9.99
N ALA A 16 -4.67 9.66 10.72
CA ALA A 16 -3.87 8.46 10.43
C ALA A 16 -4.11 8.01 8.98
N GLY A 17 -5.36 8.07 8.52
CA GLY A 17 -5.75 7.67 7.16
C GLY A 17 -5.16 8.54 6.08
N THR A 18 -5.16 9.87 6.27
CA THR A 18 -4.50 10.79 5.33
C THR A 18 -3.00 10.55 5.28
N ILE A 19 -2.35 10.44 6.44
CA ILE A 19 -0.90 10.29 6.52
C ILE A 19 -0.48 8.97 5.90
N ILE A 20 -1.08 7.86 6.31
CA ILE A 20 -0.77 6.52 5.77
C ILE A 20 -0.97 6.50 4.25
N ALA A 21 -2.09 7.02 3.75
CA ALA A 21 -2.37 6.99 2.32
C ALA A 21 -1.38 7.85 1.52
N VAL A 22 -1.15 9.11 1.92
CA VAL A 22 -0.22 10.03 1.24
C VAL A 22 1.19 9.47 1.26
N SER A 23 1.66 8.99 2.41
CA SER A 23 2.98 8.38 2.54
C SER A 23 3.13 7.13 1.69
N HIS A 24 2.09 6.30 1.59
CA HIS A 24 2.12 5.11 0.74
C HIS A 24 2.29 5.47 -0.73
N TYR A 25 1.45 6.35 -1.28
CA TYR A 25 1.55 6.73 -2.69
C TYR A 25 2.81 7.54 -3.01
N LEU A 26 3.22 8.44 -2.12
CA LEU A 26 4.47 9.19 -2.26
C LEU A 26 5.68 8.26 -2.27
N SER A 27 5.74 7.29 -1.37
CA SER A 27 6.82 6.31 -1.30
C SER A 27 6.87 5.43 -2.54
N ALA A 28 5.73 5.10 -3.14
CA ALA A 28 5.67 4.32 -4.39
C ALA A 28 6.27 5.12 -5.54
N PHE A 29 5.93 6.42 -5.62
CA PHE A 29 6.47 7.33 -6.61
C PHE A 29 7.99 7.52 -6.45
N LEU A 30 8.46 7.79 -5.23
CA LEU A 30 9.89 7.93 -4.93
C LEU A 30 10.67 6.65 -5.25
N LEU A 31 10.13 5.48 -4.90
CA LEU A 31 10.75 4.20 -5.24
C LEU A 31 10.87 4.02 -6.75
N GLY A 32 9.85 4.44 -7.52
CA GLY A 32 9.89 4.43 -8.97
C GLY A 32 11.00 5.30 -9.55
N ILE A 33 11.23 6.50 -9.00
CA ILE A 33 12.33 7.39 -9.40
C ILE A 33 13.69 6.74 -9.08
N ILE A 34 13.84 6.20 -7.87
CA ILE A 34 15.07 5.52 -7.44
C ILE A 34 15.37 4.32 -8.36
N ALA A 35 14.39 3.47 -8.60
CA ALA A 35 14.53 2.32 -9.49
C ALA A 35 14.90 2.75 -10.92
N ALA A 36 14.27 3.80 -11.46
CA ALA A 36 14.58 4.32 -12.78
C ALA A 36 16.02 4.86 -12.88
N ALA A 37 16.54 5.48 -11.81
CA ALA A 37 17.92 5.95 -11.74
C ALA A 37 18.92 4.78 -11.68
N LEU A 38 18.61 3.73 -10.92
CA LEU A 38 19.47 2.54 -10.78
C LEU A 38 19.53 1.70 -12.05
N ILE A 39 18.40 1.56 -12.77
CA ILE A 39 18.32 0.76 -14.00
C ILE A 39 19.00 1.46 -15.19
N LYS A 40 19.10 2.80 -15.19
CA LYS A 40 19.76 3.58 -16.24
C LYS A 40 21.26 3.28 -16.44
N GLY A 41 21.90 2.53 -15.53
CA GLY A 41 23.28 2.06 -15.67
C GLY A 41 23.45 0.71 -16.38
N GLY A 42 22.36 0.00 -16.69
CA GLY A 42 22.38 -1.25 -17.45
C GLY A 42 22.11 -1.01 -18.93
N SER A 43 22.89 -1.70 -19.78
CA SER A 43 22.84 -1.71 -21.26
C SER A 43 21.48 -1.30 -21.85
N GLU A 44 21.50 -0.42 -22.85
CA GLU A 44 20.32 0.07 -23.58
C GLU A 44 19.41 -1.08 -24.03
N SER A 45 18.50 -1.49 -23.15
CA SER A 45 17.37 -2.31 -23.53
C SER A 45 16.60 -1.49 -24.56
N LYS A 46 16.49 -2.05 -25.78
CA LYS A 46 15.77 -1.47 -26.93
C LYS A 46 14.51 -0.79 -26.40
N ARG A 47 14.54 0.54 -26.31
CA ARG A 47 13.35 1.32 -25.97
C ARG A 47 12.34 1.00 -27.05
N HIS A 48 11.42 0.10 -26.76
CA HIS A 48 10.21 0.00 -27.56
C HIS A 48 9.63 1.40 -27.57
N SER A 49 9.60 2.04 -28.74
CA SER A 49 9.03 3.37 -28.85
C SER A 49 7.59 3.23 -28.39
N PHE A 50 7.30 3.67 -27.17
CA PHE A 50 5.95 3.71 -26.67
C PHE A 50 5.25 4.78 -27.49
N LYS A 51 4.68 4.38 -28.62
CA LYS A 51 3.84 5.28 -29.41
C LYS A 51 2.59 5.49 -28.57
N PRO A 52 2.37 6.69 -28.01
CA PRO A 52 1.17 6.94 -27.23
C PRO A 52 -0.02 6.67 -28.15
N ALA A 53 -0.77 5.60 -27.87
CA ALA A 53 -2.02 5.38 -28.56
C ALA A 53 -3.00 6.42 -28.02
N GLY A 54 -3.48 7.32 -28.87
CA GLY A 54 -4.52 8.27 -28.48
C GLY A 54 -5.73 7.53 -27.91
N ILE A 55 -6.43 8.16 -26.96
CA ILE A 55 -7.59 7.59 -26.23
C ILE A 55 -8.59 6.94 -27.18
N ARG A 56 -8.84 7.56 -28.35
CA ARG A 56 -9.71 7.01 -29.40
C ARG A 56 -9.26 5.63 -29.89
N ARG A 57 -7.96 5.46 -30.16
CA ARG A 57 -7.39 4.18 -30.62
C ARG A 57 -7.47 3.11 -29.53
N ALA A 58 -7.31 3.47 -28.26
CA ALA A 58 -7.47 2.56 -27.13
C ALA A 58 -8.94 2.11 -26.98
N LEU A 59 -9.89 3.05 -27.10
CA LEU A 59 -11.33 2.76 -27.09
C LEU A 59 -11.74 1.89 -28.27
N ASP A 60 -11.26 2.19 -29.49
CA ASP A 60 -11.54 1.39 -30.69
C ASP A 60 -10.99 -0.03 -30.55
N ALA A 61 -9.78 -0.19 -29.99
CA ALA A 61 -9.21 -1.51 -29.71
C ALA A 61 -10.04 -2.27 -28.66
N MET A 62 -10.49 -1.60 -27.60
CA MET A 62 -11.36 -2.18 -26.57
C MET A 62 -12.71 -2.63 -27.14
N LEU A 63 -13.35 -1.78 -27.97
CA LEU A 63 -14.61 -2.09 -28.65
C LEU A 63 -14.46 -3.22 -29.66
N LYS A 64 -13.37 -3.23 -30.44
CA LYS A 64 -13.07 -4.32 -31.37
C LYS A 64 -12.86 -5.64 -30.64
N LYS A 65 -12.18 -5.63 -29.49
CA LYS A 65 -12.02 -6.81 -28.63
C LYS A 65 -13.35 -7.26 -28.05
N ARG A 66 -14.20 -6.33 -27.58
CA ARG A 66 -15.55 -6.63 -27.08
C ARG A 66 -16.43 -7.27 -28.15
N ARG A 67 -16.39 -6.76 -29.39
CA ARG A 67 -17.11 -7.35 -30.53
C ARG A 67 -16.61 -8.74 -30.90
N ARG A 68 -15.30 -9.00 -30.73
CA ARG A 68 -14.69 -10.33 -30.99
C ARG A 68 -14.97 -11.35 -29.88
N ASP A 69 -15.06 -10.93 -28.62
CA ASP A 69 -15.36 -11.82 -27.49
C ASP A 69 -16.73 -12.49 -27.66
N GLY A 70 -17.74 -11.73 -28.11
CA GLY A 70 -19.06 -12.26 -28.50
C GLY A 70 -19.92 -12.82 -27.36
N ARG A 71 -19.35 -13.06 -26.17
CA ARG A 71 -20.07 -13.52 -24.98
C ARG A 71 -21.15 -12.51 -24.55
N PRO A 72 -22.37 -12.98 -24.21
CA PRO A 72 -23.42 -12.13 -23.64
C PRO A 72 -23.00 -11.45 -22.34
N PHE A 73 -23.61 -10.31 -22.03
CA PHE A 73 -23.34 -9.57 -20.79
C PHE A 73 -23.51 -10.42 -19.53
N GLY A 74 -24.57 -11.25 -19.46
CA GLY A 74 -24.82 -12.12 -18.30
C GLY A 74 -23.71 -13.14 -18.04
N VAL A 75 -23.09 -13.69 -19.10
CA VAL A 75 -21.95 -14.61 -18.98
C VAL A 75 -20.73 -13.88 -18.43
N LEU A 76 -20.42 -12.70 -18.97
CA LEU A 76 -19.31 -11.87 -18.50
C LEU A 76 -19.48 -11.44 -17.03
N MET A 77 -20.71 -11.10 -16.64
CA MET A 77 -21.04 -10.77 -15.25
C MET A 77 -20.87 -11.99 -14.33
N GLY A 78 -21.37 -13.16 -14.74
CA GLY A 78 -21.21 -14.42 -14.00
C GLY A 78 -19.74 -14.81 -13.82
N ASP A 79 -18.93 -14.69 -14.87
CA ASP A 79 -17.49 -14.93 -14.83
C ASP A 79 -16.79 -13.97 -13.86
N ALA A 80 -17.12 -12.67 -13.92
CA ALA A 80 -16.56 -11.67 -13.03
C ALA A 80 -16.91 -11.93 -11.56
N VAL A 81 -18.15 -12.35 -11.26
CA VAL A 81 -18.58 -12.72 -9.91
C VAL A 81 -17.82 -13.96 -9.41
N ARG A 82 -17.73 -15.01 -10.24
CA ARG A 82 -17.00 -16.24 -9.87
C ARG A 82 -15.52 -15.96 -9.58
N GLU A 83 -14.87 -15.17 -10.43
CA GLU A 83 -13.46 -14.81 -10.23
C GLU A 83 -13.25 -13.96 -8.97
N SER A 84 -14.18 -13.04 -8.69
CA SER A 84 -14.16 -12.24 -7.47
C SER A 84 -14.29 -13.10 -6.21
N ILE A 85 -15.20 -14.09 -6.22
CA ILE A 85 -15.37 -15.03 -5.10
C ILE A 85 -14.11 -15.87 -4.90
N ASN A 86 -13.53 -16.42 -5.97
CA ASN A 86 -12.30 -17.20 -5.89
C ASN A 86 -11.15 -16.37 -5.30
N THR A 87 -11.00 -15.13 -5.77
CA THR A 87 -9.99 -14.19 -5.26
C THR A 87 -10.22 -13.89 -3.77
N LEU A 88 -11.47 -13.66 -3.36
CA LEU A 88 -11.83 -13.39 -1.97
C LEU A 88 -11.49 -14.57 -1.05
N PHE A 89 -11.84 -15.79 -1.44
CA PHE A 89 -11.50 -17.00 -0.68
C PHE A 89 -9.98 -17.21 -0.58
N MET A 90 -9.24 -16.96 -1.66
CA MET A 90 -7.78 -17.03 -1.65
C MET A 90 -7.18 -16.02 -0.65
N VAL A 91 -7.57 -14.74 -0.73
CA VAL A 91 -7.12 -13.70 0.21
C VAL A 91 -7.47 -14.07 1.65
N GLY A 92 -8.73 -14.47 1.89
CA GLY A 92 -9.21 -14.86 3.22
C GLY A 92 -8.45 -16.06 3.78
N GLY A 93 -8.16 -17.07 2.95
CA GLY A 93 -7.38 -18.25 3.33
C GLY A 93 -5.97 -17.89 3.77
N PHE A 94 -5.26 -17.03 3.03
CA PHE A 94 -3.93 -16.55 3.43
C PHE A 94 -3.98 -15.74 4.73
N ILE A 95 -4.96 -14.85 4.90
CA ILE A 95 -5.12 -14.08 6.15
C ILE A 95 -5.35 -15.02 7.33
N ILE A 96 -6.27 -15.99 7.21
CA ILE A 96 -6.59 -16.95 8.30
C ILE A 96 -5.36 -17.79 8.65
N MET A 97 -4.67 -18.35 7.64
CA MET A 97 -3.47 -19.16 7.86
C MET A 97 -2.39 -18.37 8.61
N PHE A 98 -2.05 -17.15 8.16
CA PHE A 98 -1.05 -16.35 8.85
C PHE A 98 -1.53 -15.85 10.23
N SER A 99 -2.84 -15.65 10.42
CA SER A 99 -3.41 -15.36 11.74
C SER A 99 -3.19 -16.51 12.73
N VAL A 100 -3.39 -17.76 12.28
CA VAL A 100 -3.09 -18.95 13.09
C VAL A 100 -1.60 -19.07 13.37
N VAL A 101 -0.73 -18.81 12.37
CA VAL A 101 0.74 -18.82 12.58
C VAL A 101 1.15 -17.77 13.62
N ILE A 102 0.64 -16.54 13.54
CA ILE A 102 0.89 -15.49 14.53
C ILE A 102 0.43 -15.96 15.91
N GLN A 103 -0.75 -16.55 16.02
CA GLN A 103 -1.28 -17.04 17.29
C GLN A 103 -0.41 -18.15 17.88
N LEU A 104 0.05 -19.10 17.05
CA LEU A 104 0.98 -20.14 17.47
C LEU A 104 2.29 -19.54 17.96
N PHE A 105 2.89 -18.60 17.22
CA PHE A 105 4.13 -17.95 17.63
C PHE A 105 3.98 -17.14 18.92
N SER A 106 2.80 -16.58 19.16
CA SER A 106 2.50 -15.87 20.40
C SER A 106 2.39 -16.81 21.60
N ILE A 107 1.80 -18.01 21.43
CA ILE A 107 1.63 -18.99 22.52
C ILE A 107 2.95 -19.72 22.82
N THR A 108 3.75 -20.03 21.79
CA THR A 108 5.01 -20.76 21.96
C THR A 108 6.18 -19.90 22.44
N GLY A 109 6.01 -18.58 22.54
CA GLY A 109 7.11 -17.67 22.86
C GLY A 109 7.99 -17.31 21.66
N ALA A 110 7.68 -17.79 20.45
CA ALA A 110 8.50 -17.57 19.27
C ALA A 110 8.57 -16.10 18.86
N LEU A 111 7.49 -15.32 19.03
CA LEU A 111 7.52 -13.86 18.77
C LEU A 111 8.48 -13.14 19.73
N GLN A 112 8.53 -13.54 21.00
CA GLN A 112 9.43 -12.99 22.02
C GLN A 112 10.89 -13.37 21.72
N PHE A 113 11.12 -14.61 21.28
CA PHE A 113 12.44 -15.05 20.84
C PHE A 113 12.93 -14.25 19.62
N LEU A 114 12.05 -14.02 18.63
CA LEU A 114 12.35 -13.21 17.45
C LEU A 114 12.49 -11.71 17.77
N SER A 115 11.79 -11.20 18.78
CA SER A 115 11.89 -9.79 19.17
C SER A 115 13.22 -9.47 19.85
N GLY A 116 13.81 -10.39 20.62
CA GLY A 116 15.04 -10.16 21.38
C GLY A 116 16.20 -9.57 20.55
N PRO A 117 16.60 -10.16 19.41
CA PRO A 117 17.64 -9.59 18.55
C PRO A 117 17.28 -8.21 17.99
N VAL A 118 16.02 -7.99 17.64
CA VAL A 118 15.52 -6.72 17.11
C VAL A 118 15.53 -5.65 18.20
N GLU A 119 15.06 -5.96 19.39
CA GLU A 119 15.11 -5.08 20.57
C GLU A 119 16.55 -4.71 20.94
N LYS A 120 17.47 -5.67 20.92
CA LYS A 120 18.91 -5.40 21.17
C LYS A 120 19.51 -4.46 20.12
N LEU A 121 19.12 -4.62 18.86
CA LEU A 121 19.54 -3.72 17.79
C LEU A 121 18.95 -2.32 17.98
N LEU A 122 17.68 -2.25 18.39
CA LEU A 122 16.98 -1.00 18.68
C LEU A 122 17.42 -0.32 19.97
N GLY A 123 18.03 -1.04 20.92
CA GLY A 123 18.53 -0.46 22.18
C GLY A 123 19.62 0.61 21.99
N LYS A 124 20.20 0.71 20.79
CA LYS A 124 21.10 1.81 20.40
C LYS A 124 20.37 3.03 19.81
N THR A 125 19.05 2.95 19.70
CA THR A 125 18.19 3.96 19.09
C THR A 125 17.12 4.40 20.08
N SER A 126 16.54 5.58 19.87
CA SER A 126 15.41 6.07 20.66
C SER A 126 14.05 5.51 20.20
N LEU A 127 14.03 4.37 19.50
CA LEU A 127 12.81 3.75 19.00
C LEU A 127 12.10 2.94 20.10
N PRO A 128 10.76 3.03 20.18
CA PRO A 128 10.01 2.37 21.24
C PRO A 128 9.98 0.85 21.04
N HIS A 129 10.49 0.11 22.03
CA HIS A 129 10.60 -1.35 21.98
C HIS A 129 9.23 -2.04 21.97
N ALA A 130 8.20 -1.38 22.54
CA ALA A 130 6.82 -1.85 22.52
C ALA A 130 6.23 -2.04 21.10
N LEU A 131 6.85 -1.48 20.06
CA LEU A 131 6.43 -1.69 18.67
C LEU A 131 7.04 -2.94 18.02
N VAL A 132 8.06 -3.56 18.61
CA VAL A 132 8.79 -4.66 17.96
C VAL A 132 7.88 -5.84 17.66
N GLN A 133 7.20 -6.38 18.67
CA GLN A 133 6.29 -7.51 18.46
C GLN A 133 5.11 -7.16 17.55
N PRO A 134 4.39 -6.03 17.73
CA PRO A 134 3.35 -5.61 16.78
C PRO A 134 3.83 -5.47 15.33
N VAL A 135 5.03 -4.92 15.11
CA VAL A 135 5.63 -4.81 13.78
C VAL A 135 5.99 -6.19 13.22
N LEU A 136 6.58 -7.08 14.02
CA LEU A 136 6.86 -8.47 13.60
C LEU A 136 5.59 -9.22 13.22
N SER A 137 4.51 -9.10 14.01
CA SER A 137 3.19 -9.63 13.64
C SER A 137 2.70 -9.01 12.32
N GLY A 138 2.91 -7.70 12.12
CA GLY A 138 2.60 -7.01 10.86
C GLY A 138 3.45 -7.41 9.66
N MET A 139 4.69 -7.87 9.88
CA MET A 139 5.52 -8.48 8.84
C MET A 139 4.95 -9.81 8.36
N LEU A 140 4.22 -10.53 9.22
CA LEU A 140 3.51 -11.75 8.88
C LEU A 140 2.13 -11.45 8.27
N GLU A 141 1.29 -10.69 8.97
CA GLU A 141 -0.07 -10.33 8.55
C GLU A 141 -0.41 -8.89 8.97
N ILE A 142 -0.68 -8.05 7.97
CA ILE A 142 -0.81 -6.61 8.15
C ILE A 142 -2.02 -6.19 8.98
N THR A 143 -3.11 -6.94 8.97
CA THR A 143 -4.36 -6.59 9.67
C THR A 143 -4.19 -6.74 11.18
N ILE A 144 -3.64 -7.87 11.62
CA ILE A 144 -3.28 -8.14 13.02
C ILE A 144 -2.19 -7.18 13.47
N GLY A 145 -1.13 -7.02 12.69
CA GLY A 145 -0.06 -6.06 13.04
C GLY A 145 -0.60 -4.64 13.21
N SER A 146 -1.44 -4.16 12.28
CA SER A 146 -2.04 -2.82 12.37
C SER A 146 -2.91 -2.66 13.61
N LYS A 147 -3.69 -3.70 13.97
CA LYS A 147 -4.52 -3.71 15.17
C LYS A 147 -3.69 -3.73 16.45
N LEU A 148 -2.57 -4.46 16.48
CA LEU A 148 -1.66 -4.49 17.62
C LEU A 148 -0.96 -3.14 17.78
N ILE A 149 -0.46 -2.55 16.69
CA ILE A 149 0.19 -1.23 16.69
C ILE A 149 -0.77 -0.15 17.18
N SER A 150 -2.04 -0.16 16.73
CA SER A 150 -3.03 0.86 17.12
C SER A 150 -3.44 0.77 18.59
N ARG A 151 -3.13 -0.35 19.26
CA ARG A 151 -3.42 -0.61 20.67
C ARG A 151 -2.22 -0.43 21.59
N VAL A 152 -1.05 -0.07 21.06
CA VAL A 152 0.11 0.23 21.91
C VAL A 152 -0.13 1.58 22.59
N GLU A 153 -0.50 1.51 23.86
CA GLU A 153 -0.72 2.67 24.71
C GLU A 153 0.61 3.37 25.06
N ALA A 154 0.53 4.63 25.52
CA ALA A 154 1.66 5.45 25.95
C ALA A 154 2.73 5.78 24.88
N LEU A 155 2.51 5.45 23.61
CA LEU A 155 3.38 5.89 22.51
C LEU A 155 2.82 7.10 21.77
N PRO A 156 3.67 8.09 21.45
CA PRO A 156 3.28 9.18 20.56
C PRO A 156 2.75 8.67 19.21
N PHE A 157 1.66 9.30 18.75
CA PHE A 157 0.96 8.96 17.50
C PHE A 157 1.88 8.83 16.28
N ILE A 158 2.94 9.65 16.22
CA ILE A 158 3.95 9.60 15.16
C ILE A 158 4.60 8.21 15.04
N TYR A 159 4.89 7.52 16.14
CA TYR A 159 5.55 6.22 16.10
C TYR A 159 4.59 5.11 15.66
N THR A 160 3.37 5.10 16.19
CA THR A 160 2.37 4.08 15.84
C THR A 160 1.92 4.22 14.39
N VAL A 161 1.72 5.44 13.88
CA VAL A 161 1.37 5.68 12.46
C VAL A 161 2.53 5.36 11.51
N SER A 162 3.76 5.70 11.88
CA SER A 162 4.95 5.36 11.06
C SER A 162 5.16 3.85 10.99
N ALA A 163 4.99 3.14 12.10
CA ALA A 163 5.06 1.67 12.14
C ALA A 163 3.92 1.01 11.35
N ALA A 164 2.70 1.53 11.44
CA ALA A 164 1.59 1.06 10.60
C ALA A 164 1.90 1.28 9.11
N SER A 165 2.48 2.44 8.76
CA SER A 165 2.88 2.76 7.39
C SER A 165 3.96 1.82 6.86
N LEU A 166 4.94 1.45 7.71
CA LEU A 166 5.97 0.46 7.41
C LEU A 166 5.34 -0.88 7.00
N ILE A 167 4.48 -1.44 7.87
CA ILE A 167 3.92 -2.78 7.63
C ILE A 167 2.94 -2.79 6.45
N ILE A 168 2.21 -1.70 6.22
CA ILE A 168 1.32 -1.57 5.06
C ILE A 168 2.14 -1.48 3.76
N GLY A 169 3.22 -0.69 3.76
CA GLY A 169 4.15 -0.59 2.63
C GLY A 169 4.83 -1.93 2.34
N TRP A 170 5.21 -2.68 3.38
CA TRP A 170 5.71 -4.05 3.26
C TRP A 170 4.65 -5.02 2.69
N SER A 171 3.41 -4.94 3.17
CA SER A 171 2.24 -5.76 2.81
C SER A 171 2.12 -7.13 3.49
N GLY A 172 3.12 -7.59 4.25
CA GLY A 172 3.02 -8.79 5.06
C GLY A 172 3.16 -10.08 4.25
N PHE A 173 3.65 -11.15 4.88
CA PHE A 173 3.84 -12.44 4.19
C PHE A 173 2.55 -13.05 3.66
N SER A 174 1.39 -12.76 4.26
CA SER A 174 0.09 -13.19 3.70
C SER A 174 -0.13 -12.67 2.27
N ILE A 175 0.16 -11.39 2.02
CA ILE A 175 0.03 -10.80 0.68
C ILE A 175 1.20 -11.20 -0.21
N HIS A 176 2.42 -11.35 0.34
CA HIS A 176 3.56 -11.84 -0.45
C HIS A 176 3.33 -13.26 -0.98
N ALA A 177 2.86 -14.18 -0.14
CA ALA A 177 2.59 -15.56 -0.56
C ALA A 177 1.54 -15.58 -1.68
N GLN A 178 0.50 -14.76 -1.57
CA GLN A 178 -0.48 -14.57 -2.62
C GLN A 178 0.15 -14.02 -3.91
N ALA A 179 0.89 -12.90 -3.82
CA ALA A 179 1.49 -12.25 -4.99
C ALA A 179 2.53 -13.16 -5.68
N ILE A 180 3.35 -13.87 -4.91
CA ILE A 180 4.37 -14.78 -5.44
C ILE A 180 3.72 -15.94 -6.19
N SER A 181 2.55 -16.42 -5.77
CA SER A 181 1.80 -17.47 -6.50
C SER A 181 1.37 -17.04 -7.91
N PHE A 182 1.19 -15.74 -8.13
CA PHE A 182 0.94 -15.15 -9.45
C PHE A 182 2.26 -14.87 -10.19
N ILE A 183 3.25 -14.28 -9.50
CA ILE A 183 4.55 -13.92 -10.07
C ILE A 183 5.31 -15.15 -10.58
N SER A 184 5.19 -16.30 -9.91
CA SER A 184 5.86 -17.56 -10.29
C SER A 184 5.45 -18.08 -11.68
N ARG A 185 4.37 -17.55 -12.25
CA ARG A 185 3.89 -17.86 -13.61
C ARG A 185 4.37 -16.84 -14.66
N THR A 186 5.28 -15.95 -14.30
CA THR A 186 5.76 -14.84 -15.14
C THR A 186 7.28 -14.75 -15.09
N ASP A 187 7.87 -13.93 -15.96
CA ASP A 187 9.33 -13.67 -16.00
C ASP A 187 9.82 -12.70 -14.89
N LEU A 188 8.94 -12.31 -13.97
CA LEU A 188 9.29 -11.40 -12.87
C LEU A 188 10.01 -12.15 -11.75
N SER A 189 11.13 -11.61 -11.27
CA SER A 189 11.88 -12.22 -10.18
C SER A 189 11.18 -11.99 -8.82
N PRO A 190 10.82 -13.06 -8.08
CA PRO A 190 10.21 -12.93 -6.75
C PRO A 190 11.11 -12.17 -5.76
N SER A 191 12.42 -12.32 -5.88
CA SER A 191 13.40 -11.64 -5.02
C SER A 191 13.40 -10.12 -5.23
N LEU A 192 13.36 -9.65 -6.48
CA LEU A 192 13.30 -8.20 -6.77
C LEU A 192 11.97 -7.61 -6.32
N TYR A 193 10.87 -8.36 -6.47
CA TYR A 193 9.57 -7.97 -5.92
C TYR A 193 9.64 -7.79 -4.39
N MET A 194 10.19 -8.78 -3.67
CA MET A 194 10.34 -8.72 -2.21
C MET A 194 11.23 -7.55 -1.77
N LEU A 195 12.37 -7.35 -2.43
CA LEU A 195 13.28 -6.24 -2.14
C LEU A 195 12.61 -4.88 -2.39
N SER A 196 11.87 -4.75 -3.49
CA SER A 196 11.13 -3.52 -3.82
C SER A 196 10.07 -3.23 -2.77
N LYS A 197 9.37 -4.25 -2.26
CA LYS A 197 8.39 -4.10 -1.19
C LYS A 197 9.01 -3.75 0.15
N LEU A 198 10.18 -4.30 0.47
CA LEU A 198 10.94 -3.89 1.66
C LEU A 198 11.33 -2.42 1.59
N ALA A 199 11.95 -2.01 0.48
CA ALA A 199 12.32 -0.62 0.24
C ALA A 199 11.10 0.32 0.30
N HIS A 200 9.98 -0.11 -0.28
CA HIS A 200 8.73 0.63 -0.23
C HIS A 200 8.22 0.80 1.22
N GLY A 201 8.23 -0.26 2.02
CA GLY A 201 7.87 -0.21 3.44
C GLY A 201 8.75 0.78 4.22
N VAL A 202 10.07 0.71 4.05
CA VAL A 202 11.01 1.63 4.71
C VAL A 202 10.73 3.08 4.30
N LEU A 203 10.52 3.33 3.01
CA LEU A 203 10.14 4.66 2.52
C LEU A 203 8.79 5.13 3.10
N CYS A 204 7.81 4.24 3.24
CA CYS A 204 6.53 4.56 3.87
C CYS A 204 6.70 4.97 5.34
N CYS A 205 7.57 4.29 6.08
CA CYS A 205 7.91 4.65 7.46
C CYS A 205 8.51 6.06 7.54
N ILE A 206 9.53 6.33 6.73
CA ILE A 206 10.25 7.61 6.72
C ILE A 206 9.33 8.74 6.29
N THR A 207 8.61 8.58 5.18
CA THR A 207 7.71 9.64 4.68
C THR A 207 6.54 9.87 5.64
N SER A 208 6.00 8.83 6.29
CA SER A 208 4.96 8.96 7.32
C SER A 208 5.47 9.70 8.55
N PHE A 209 6.67 9.41 9.01
CA PHE A 209 7.31 10.14 10.12
C PHE A 209 7.48 11.62 9.79
N LEU A 210 7.99 11.94 8.59
CA LEU A 210 8.15 13.32 8.12
C LEU A 210 6.81 14.04 7.97
N MET A 211 5.79 13.37 7.42
CA MET A 211 4.44 13.92 7.30
C MET A 211 3.83 14.18 8.67
N CYS A 212 3.98 13.25 9.62
CA CYS A 212 3.57 13.48 11.00
C CYS A 212 4.26 14.73 11.57
N ARG A 213 5.59 14.88 11.42
CA ARG A 213 6.30 16.08 11.87
C ARG A 213 5.77 17.36 11.23
N LEU A 214 5.45 17.35 9.93
CA LEU A 214 4.94 18.50 9.20
C LEU A 214 3.51 18.87 9.61
N PHE A 215 2.60 17.88 9.66
CA PHE A 215 1.19 18.10 9.99
C PHE A 215 0.94 18.32 11.49
N LEU A 216 1.80 17.78 12.37
CA LEU A 216 1.68 17.89 13.83
C LEU A 216 2.58 18.99 14.42
N ALA A 217 3.35 19.72 13.59
CA ALA A 217 4.29 20.77 14.01
C ALA A 217 3.63 21.78 14.96
N GLY A 218 3.81 21.56 16.27
CA GLY A 218 3.46 22.48 17.35
C GLY A 218 2.29 22.11 18.25
N LYS A 219 1.43 21.12 17.94
CA LYS A 219 0.24 20.83 18.77
C LYS A 219 0.24 19.50 19.51
N TYR A 220 1.09 18.54 19.11
CA TYR A 220 0.78 17.13 19.38
C TYR A 220 2.01 16.22 19.53
N MET A 221 3.15 16.76 19.96
CA MET A 221 4.39 16.00 20.21
C MET A 221 4.40 15.28 21.57
N ASP A 222 3.47 15.60 22.47
CA ASP A 222 3.39 15.00 23.79
C ASP A 222 2.56 13.72 23.79
N ALA A 223 3.02 12.75 24.59
CA ALA A 223 2.40 11.44 24.82
C ALA A 223 0.98 11.49 25.42
N SER A 224 0.39 12.68 25.57
CA SER A 224 -0.90 12.95 26.20
C SER A 224 -2.09 12.98 25.24
N ILE A 225 -1.90 12.82 23.93
CA ILE A 225 -3.02 12.46 23.03
C ILE A 225 -3.19 10.95 23.10
N THR A 226 -3.48 10.48 24.30
CA THR A 226 -3.94 9.14 24.56
C THR A 226 -5.36 9.04 24.01
N GLY A 227 -5.44 8.56 22.77
CA GLY A 227 -6.60 7.86 22.26
C GLY A 227 -7.55 8.64 21.33
N PRO A 228 -8.50 7.92 20.73
CA PRO A 228 -9.47 8.45 19.77
C PRO A 228 -10.42 9.52 20.32
N SER A 229 -10.35 9.83 21.62
CA SER A 229 -11.29 10.69 22.37
C SER A 229 -11.16 12.19 22.08
N LEU A 230 -10.07 12.65 21.46
CA LEU A 230 -9.87 14.06 21.08
C LEU A 230 -10.19 14.35 19.61
N LEU A 231 -10.47 13.32 18.81
CA LEU A 231 -10.84 13.49 17.41
C LEU A 231 -12.37 13.49 17.28
N PRO A 232 -12.96 14.34 16.41
CA PRO A 232 -14.40 14.34 16.21
C PRO A 232 -14.87 12.91 15.88
N SER A 233 -15.76 12.37 16.70
CA SER A 233 -16.39 11.09 16.41
C SER A 233 -17.33 11.28 15.23
N TYR A 234 -16.95 10.72 14.10
CA TYR A 234 -17.74 10.82 12.89
C TYR A 234 -18.62 9.58 12.72
N GLY A 235 -19.88 9.78 12.34
CA GLY A 235 -20.80 8.67 12.04
C GLY A 235 -20.30 7.80 10.88
N PHE A 236 -20.76 6.54 10.86
CA PHE A 236 -20.42 5.55 9.84
C PHE A 236 -20.54 6.10 8.41
N LEU A 237 -21.66 6.77 8.09
CA LEU A 237 -21.90 7.29 6.75
C LEU A 237 -20.89 8.36 6.34
N GLN A 238 -20.47 9.23 7.26
CA GLN A 238 -19.48 10.26 6.97
C GLN A 238 -18.08 9.64 6.75
N ASN A 239 -17.74 8.62 7.53
CA ASN A 239 -16.49 7.86 7.34
C ASN A 239 -16.49 7.09 6.02
N LEU A 240 -17.61 6.47 5.66
CA LEU A 240 -17.79 5.81 4.37
C LEU A 240 -17.61 6.81 3.23
N LEU A 241 -18.35 7.93 3.25
CA LEU A 241 -18.23 8.99 2.25
C LEU A 241 -16.80 9.53 2.13
N TYR A 242 -16.13 9.75 3.25
CA TYR A 242 -14.73 10.20 3.26
C TYR A 242 -13.81 9.17 2.59
N SER A 243 -13.91 7.90 2.98
CA SER A 243 -13.09 6.83 2.40
C SER A 243 -13.35 6.62 0.91
N THR A 244 -14.61 6.73 0.47
CA THR A 244 -15.00 6.64 -0.95
C THR A 244 -14.45 7.83 -1.74
N LYS A 245 -14.56 9.06 -1.23
CA LYS A 245 -14.00 10.26 -1.88
C LYS A 245 -12.48 10.15 -2.04
N ALA A 246 -11.78 9.72 -0.98
CA ALA A 246 -10.34 9.54 -1.03
C ALA A 246 -9.93 8.44 -2.03
N PHE A 247 -10.66 7.32 -2.06
CA PHE A 247 -10.44 6.27 -3.05
C PHE A 247 -10.62 6.77 -4.48
N LEU A 248 -11.74 7.46 -4.77
CA LEU A 248 -12.01 8.01 -6.10
C LEU A 248 -10.98 9.06 -6.51
N ALA A 249 -10.52 9.90 -5.58
CA ALA A 249 -9.47 10.88 -5.86
C ALA A 249 -8.15 10.21 -6.25
N VAL A 250 -7.73 9.18 -5.52
CA VAL A 250 -6.52 8.41 -5.85
C VAL A 250 -6.69 7.70 -7.19
N ALA A 251 -7.79 6.95 -7.39
CA ALA A 251 -8.04 6.22 -8.63
C ALA A 251 -8.10 7.18 -9.84
N GLY A 252 -8.76 8.32 -9.68
CA GLY A 252 -8.82 9.38 -10.68
C GLY A 252 -7.44 9.95 -11.00
N SER A 253 -6.61 10.22 -10.00
CA SER A 253 -5.24 10.72 -10.20
C SER A 253 -4.36 9.71 -10.96
N MET A 254 -4.48 8.41 -10.66
CA MET A 254 -3.74 7.35 -11.36
C MET A 254 -4.15 7.22 -12.82
N LEU A 255 -5.42 7.50 -13.15
CA LEU A 255 -5.89 7.55 -14.54
C LEU A 255 -5.49 8.84 -15.25
N ALA A 256 -5.48 9.97 -14.53
CA ALA A 256 -5.14 11.27 -15.10
C ALA A 256 -3.67 11.36 -15.55
N ILE A 257 -2.72 10.77 -14.82
CA ILE A 257 -1.29 10.84 -15.14
C ILE A 257 -0.97 10.27 -16.54
N PRO A 258 -1.40 9.04 -16.92
CA PRO A 258 -1.23 8.53 -18.27
C PRO A 258 -1.96 9.36 -19.34
N LEU A 259 -3.16 9.86 -19.03
CA LEU A 259 -3.95 10.66 -19.98
C LEU A 259 -3.26 12.00 -20.28
N LEU A 260 -2.75 12.68 -19.26
CA LEU A 260 -1.96 13.90 -19.41
C LEU A 260 -0.65 13.63 -20.17
N GLY A 261 0.04 12.53 -19.86
CA GLY A 261 1.22 12.10 -20.62
C GLY A 261 0.91 11.86 -22.10
N SER A 262 -0.25 11.26 -22.40
CA SER A 262 -0.72 11.05 -23.78
C SER A 262 -1.10 12.36 -24.49
N LEU A 263 -1.65 13.33 -23.76
CA LEU A 263 -2.01 14.64 -24.29
C LEU A 263 -0.77 15.47 -24.63
N VAL A 264 0.19 15.56 -23.70
CA VAL A 264 1.45 16.29 -23.89
C VAL A 264 2.24 15.70 -25.04
N SER A 265 2.34 14.36 -25.12
CA SER A 265 3.00 13.69 -26.25
C SER A 265 2.27 13.86 -27.58
N SER A 266 0.93 13.97 -27.59
CA SER A 266 0.17 14.29 -28.81
C SER A 266 0.38 15.73 -29.28
N VAL A 267 0.52 16.68 -28.37
CA VAL A 267 0.76 18.11 -28.71
C VAL A 267 2.21 18.33 -29.16
N THR A 268 3.18 17.74 -28.45
CA THR A 268 4.62 17.86 -28.80
C THR A 268 4.99 17.07 -30.06
N GLY A 269 4.40 15.88 -30.26
CA GLY A 269 4.55 15.11 -31.50
C GLY A 269 3.95 15.80 -32.73
N PHE A 270 3.04 16.75 -32.54
CA PHE A 270 2.50 17.60 -33.61
C PHE A 270 3.51 18.68 -34.05
N TYR A 271 4.36 19.16 -33.14
CA TYR A 271 5.38 20.18 -33.44
C TYR A 271 6.63 19.60 -34.15
N ILE A 272 7.04 18.37 -33.82
CA ILE A 272 8.24 17.75 -34.43
C ILE A 272 7.99 17.30 -35.89
N LYS A 273 6.74 17.13 -36.30
CA LYS A 273 6.40 16.66 -37.66
C LYS A 273 6.27 17.79 -38.70
N ARG A 274 6.64 19.02 -38.35
CA ARG A 274 6.48 20.23 -39.17
C ARG A 274 7.78 20.97 -39.54
N SER A 275 8.95 20.40 -39.26
CA SER A 275 10.26 20.90 -39.76
C SER A 275 10.76 20.05 -40.92
#